data_AF-A0A8S8YJQ7-F1
#
_entry.id   AF-A0A8S8YJQ7-F1
#
_cell.length_a   1.000
_cell.length_b   1.000
_cell.length_c   1.000
_cell.angle_alpha   90.00
_cell.angle_beta   90.00
_cell.angle_gamma   90.00
#
_symmetry.space_group_name_H-M   'P 1'
#
loop_
_entity.id
_entity.type
_entity.pdbx_description
1 polymer ?
#
loop_
_entity_poly.entity_id
_entity_poly.type
_entity_poly.pdbx_seq_one_letter_code
_entity_poly.pdbx_strand_id
1 'polypeptide(L)'
;MQGEIPNADDWTVLVVDRGPREVQPDPERFQFAAGQFQQAITSVEQQQIFNAMVHNGRAVATALGDNLGRKTCNDMGILGSRVSSITGSGPAIFLIIPSSQEATVRRIKQTLGPRNWEIIETSIRTSEA
;
A
#
# COMPACT_ATOMS: atom_id res chain seq x y z
N MET A 1 -1.95 0.13 19.50
CA MET A 1 -0.70 -0.54 19.09
C MET A 1 -0.20 0.16 17.84
N GLN A 2 1.08 0.53 17.77
CA GLN A 2 1.68 1.17 16.61
C GLN A 2 2.95 0.42 16.24
N GLY A 3 3.30 0.39 14.94
CA GLY A 3 4.60 -0.11 14.51
C GLY A 3 5.55 1.04 14.23
N GLU A 4 6.85 0.75 14.27
CA GLU A 4 7.91 1.70 13.96
C GLU A 4 8.46 1.42 12.56
N ILE A 5 8.61 2.47 11.77
CA ILE A 5 9.31 2.39 10.49
C ILE A 5 10.77 2.78 10.75
N PRO A 6 11.74 1.90 10.46
CA PRO A 6 13.15 2.22 10.64
C PRO A 6 13.56 3.31 9.65
N ASN A 7 14.30 4.32 10.13
CA ASN A 7 14.89 5.40 9.33
C ASN A 7 13.94 5.96 8.26
N ALA A 8 13.01 6.83 8.66
CA ALA A 8 11.97 7.35 7.76
C ALA A 8 12.52 7.94 6.44
N ASP A 9 13.71 8.56 6.48
CA ASP A 9 14.38 9.17 5.32
C ASP A 9 14.88 8.15 4.29
N ASP A 10 15.02 6.87 4.69
CA ASP A 10 15.46 5.79 3.79
C ASP A 10 14.35 5.36 2.81
N TRP A 11 13.18 5.99 2.85
CA TRP A 11 12.00 5.56 2.09
C TRP A 11 11.38 6.67 1.24
N THR A 12 11.18 6.35 -0.04
CA THR A 12 10.32 7.09 -0.95
C THR A 12 8.93 6.47 -0.93
N VAL A 13 7.90 7.31 -0.77
CA VAL A 13 6.50 6.90 -0.81
C VAL A 13 5.87 7.38 -2.12
N LEU A 14 5.26 6.47 -2.86
CA LEU A 14 4.38 6.84 -3.97
C LEU A 14 2.94 6.56 -3.57
N VAL A 15 2.07 7.57 -3.70
CA VAL A 15 0.62 7.40 -3.64
C VAL A 15 0.09 7.50 -5.06
N VAL A 16 -0.62 6.46 -5.49
CA VAL A 16 -1.19 6.37 -6.84
C VAL A 16 -2.70 6.48 -6.71
N ASP A 17 -3.24 7.63 -7.08
CA ASP A 17 -4.68 7.84 -7.15
C ASP A 17 -5.23 7.24 -8.45
N ARG A 18 -6.14 6.29 -8.27
CA ARG A 18 -6.77 5.55 -9.37
C ARG A 18 -8.17 6.08 -9.72
N GLY A 19 -8.55 7.23 -9.16
CA GLY A 19 -9.83 7.88 -9.39
C GLY A 19 -10.87 7.54 -8.33
N PRO A 20 -12.16 7.83 -8.60
CA PRO A 20 -13.22 7.64 -7.62
C PRO A 20 -13.48 6.16 -7.35
N ARG A 21 -14.01 5.88 -6.15
CA ARG A 21 -14.47 4.55 -5.80
C ARG A 21 -15.79 4.24 -6.52
N GLU A 22 -15.86 3.06 -7.13
CA GLU A 22 -17.09 2.59 -7.81
C GLU A 22 -18.03 1.79 -6.89
N VAL A 23 -17.50 1.24 -5.80
CA VAL A 23 -18.22 0.36 -4.87
C VAL A 23 -18.28 0.98 -3.49
N GLN A 24 -19.47 1.10 -2.91
CA GLN A 24 -19.61 1.55 -1.52
C GLN A 24 -19.06 0.48 -0.55
N PRO A 25 -18.20 0.83 0.42
CA PRO A 25 -17.75 -0.10 1.45
C PRO A 25 -18.93 -0.66 2.24
N ASP A 26 -18.98 -1.99 2.34
CA ASP A 26 -20.01 -2.74 3.05
C ASP A 26 -19.37 -3.41 4.28
N PRO A 27 -19.73 -3.05 5.52
CA PRO A 27 -19.17 -3.61 6.74
C PRO A 27 -19.24 -5.15 6.82
N GLU A 28 -20.27 -5.78 6.25
CA GLU A 28 -20.38 -7.24 6.26
C GLU A 28 -19.25 -7.89 5.46
N ARG A 29 -18.80 -7.24 4.38
CA ARG A 29 -17.68 -7.73 3.57
C ARG A 29 -16.34 -7.69 4.30
N PHE A 30 -16.19 -6.77 5.26
CA PHE A 30 -14.99 -6.72 6.10
C PHE A 30 -14.92 -7.90 7.06
N GLN A 31 -16.06 -8.45 7.49
CA GLN A 31 -16.10 -9.66 8.31
C GLN A 31 -15.59 -10.90 7.55
N PHE A 32 -15.89 -11.01 6.24
CA PHE A 32 -15.32 -12.08 5.42
C PHE A 32 -13.80 -11.99 5.25
N ALA A 33 -13.22 -10.78 5.40
CA ALA A 33 -11.78 -10.56 5.39
C ALA A 33 -11.13 -10.59 6.79
N ALA A 34 -11.88 -10.92 7.86
CA ALA A 34 -11.40 -10.87 9.25
C ALA A 34 -10.08 -11.64 9.49
N GLY A 35 -9.92 -12.82 8.87
CA GLY A 35 -8.67 -13.59 8.97
C GLY A 35 -7.45 -12.85 8.41
N GLN A 36 -7.62 -12.04 7.35
CA GLN A 36 -6.53 -11.24 6.78
C GLN A 36 -6.22 -10.02 7.65
N PHE A 37 -7.24 -9.39 8.26
CA PHE A 37 -7.02 -8.35 9.25
C PHE A 37 -6.29 -8.87 10.49
N GLN A 38 -6.60 -10.09 10.94
CA GLN A 38 -5.89 -10.72 12.05
C GLN A 38 -4.40 -10.95 11.73
N GLN A 39 -4.05 -11.34 10.49
CA GLN A 39 -2.65 -11.44 10.06
C GLN A 39 -1.92 -10.09 10.11
N ALA A 40 -2.62 -9.00 9.77
CA ALA A 40 -2.06 -7.67 9.88
C ALA A 40 -1.78 -7.29 11.34
N ILE A 41 -2.71 -7.58 12.26
CA ILE A 41 -2.53 -7.37 13.70
C ILE A 41 -1.34 -8.17 14.22
N THR A 42 -1.27 -9.47 13.92
CA THR A 42 -0.14 -10.32 14.32
C THR A 42 1.19 -9.81 13.77
N SER A 43 1.21 -9.26 12.55
CA SER A 43 2.41 -8.65 11.99
C SER A 43 2.84 -7.39 12.77
N VAL A 44 1.90 -6.58 13.27
CA VAL A 44 2.22 -5.44 14.16
C VAL A 44 2.83 -5.95 15.47
N GLU A 45 2.23 -6.98 16.08
CA GLU A 45 2.72 -7.61 17.32
C GLU A 45 4.15 -8.16 17.18
N GLN A 46 4.46 -8.69 16.00
CA GLN A 46 5.79 -9.22 15.65
C GLN A 46 6.76 -8.15 15.14
N GLN A 47 6.41 -6.86 15.24
CA GLN A 47 7.23 -5.72 14.77
C GLN A 47 7.54 -5.78 13.26
N GLN A 48 6.73 -6.49 12.48
CA GLN A 48 6.84 -6.60 11.03
C GLN A 48 5.95 -5.58 10.33
N ILE A 49 6.20 -4.28 10.55
CA ILE A 49 5.28 -3.22 10.14
C ILE A 49 4.99 -3.21 8.63
N PHE A 50 5.97 -3.48 7.78
CA PHE A 50 5.78 -3.58 6.33
C PHE A 50 4.88 -4.75 5.93
N ASN A 51 4.99 -5.88 6.63
CA ASN A 51 4.09 -7.01 6.41
C ASN A 51 2.68 -6.65 6.87
N ALA A 52 2.55 -5.99 8.02
CA ALA A 52 1.25 -5.52 8.53
C ALA A 52 0.53 -4.62 7.51
N MET A 53 1.24 -3.69 6.89
CA MET A 53 0.73 -2.82 5.82
C MET A 53 0.21 -3.61 4.60
N VAL A 54 0.96 -4.62 4.15
CA VAL A 54 0.58 -5.47 3.01
C VAL A 54 -0.63 -6.34 3.38
N HIS A 55 -0.63 -6.98 4.55
CA HIS A 55 -1.76 -7.80 5.00
C HIS A 55 -3.03 -6.96 5.16
N ASN A 56 -2.93 -5.77 5.74
CA ASN A 56 -4.06 -4.87 5.93
C ASN A 56 -4.67 -4.44 4.59
N GLY A 57 -3.87 -3.90 3.66
CA GLY A 57 -4.42 -3.45 2.38
C GLY A 57 -4.88 -4.62 1.49
N ARG A 58 -4.34 -5.83 1.65
CA ARG A 58 -4.91 -7.05 1.05
C ARG A 58 -6.30 -7.36 1.61
N ALA A 59 -6.50 -7.24 2.92
CA ALA A 59 -7.81 -7.43 3.55
C ALA A 59 -8.82 -6.40 3.03
N VAL A 60 -8.42 -5.12 2.94
CA VAL A 60 -9.24 -4.05 2.34
C VAL A 60 -9.56 -4.35 0.87
N ALA A 61 -8.57 -4.80 0.08
CA ALA A 61 -8.79 -5.19 -1.31
C ALA A 61 -9.84 -6.29 -1.46
N THR A 62 -9.77 -7.31 -0.60
CA THR A 62 -10.74 -8.40 -0.56
C THR A 62 -12.13 -7.87 -0.20
N ALA A 63 -12.25 -7.08 0.86
CA ALA A 63 -13.53 -6.55 1.33
C ALA A 63 -14.21 -5.65 0.28
N LEU A 64 -13.42 -4.88 -0.48
CA LEU A 64 -13.92 -3.98 -1.52
C LEU A 64 -14.04 -4.63 -2.91
N GLY A 65 -13.58 -5.88 -3.08
CA GLY A 65 -13.56 -6.54 -4.40
C GLY A 65 -12.59 -5.90 -5.39
N ASP A 66 -11.56 -5.20 -4.91
CA ASP A 66 -10.65 -4.38 -5.73
C ASP A 66 -9.55 -5.24 -6.38
N ASN A 67 -9.95 -6.02 -7.38
CA ASN A 67 -9.06 -6.92 -8.11
C ASN A 67 -7.97 -6.16 -8.89
N LEU A 68 -8.30 -5.00 -9.44
CA LEU A 68 -7.34 -4.17 -10.17
C LEU A 68 -6.26 -3.61 -9.24
N GLY A 69 -6.66 -3.10 -8.07
CA GLY A 69 -5.74 -2.62 -7.03
C GLY A 69 -4.83 -3.74 -6.55
N ARG A 70 -5.40 -4.91 -6.24
CA ARG A 70 -4.64 -6.09 -5.81
C ARG A 70 -3.62 -6.55 -6.86
N LYS A 71 -4.02 -6.65 -8.13
CA LYS A 71 -3.13 -7.01 -9.23
C LYS A 71 -2.00 -5.98 -9.39
N THR A 72 -2.36 -4.70 -9.41
CA THR A 72 -1.38 -3.61 -9.54
C THR A 72 -0.38 -3.64 -8.38
N CYS A 73 -0.82 -3.91 -7.15
CA CYS A 73 0.09 -4.00 -6.02
C CYS A 73 1.08 -5.17 -6.14
N ASN A 74 0.62 -6.33 -6.60
CA ASN A 74 1.48 -7.48 -6.87
C ASN A 74 2.53 -7.14 -7.95
N ASP A 75 2.11 -6.47 -9.04
CA ASP A 75 3.02 -6.04 -10.09
C ASP A 75 4.09 -5.08 -9.54
N MET A 76 3.72 -4.10 -8.73
CA MET A 76 4.68 -3.15 -8.13
C MET A 76 5.63 -3.82 -7.14
N GLY A 77 5.16 -4.84 -6.40
CA GLY A 77 6.01 -5.69 -5.57
C GLY A 77 7.08 -6.44 -6.39
N ILE A 78 6.70 -7.01 -7.53
CA ILE A 78 7.64 -7.66 -8.47
C ILE A 78 8.66 -6.66 -9.02
N LEU A 79 8.24 -5.41 -9.23
CA LEU A 79 9.13 -4.33 -9.68
C LEU A 79 10.09 -3.80 -8.62
N GLY A 80 9.99 -4.27 -7.37
CA GLY A 80 10.94 -3.93 -6.30
C GLY A 80 10.39 -3.03 -5.20
N SER A 81 9.09 -2.75 -5.18
CA SER A 81 8.48 -2.02 -4.05
C SER A 81 8.54 -2.85 -2.76
N ARG A 82 9.06 -2.28 -1.66
CA ARG A 82 9.13 -2.94 -0.34
C ARG A 82 7.73 -3.19 0.23
N VAL A 83 6.86 -2.20 0.09
CA VAL A 83 5.43 -2.32 0.38
C VAL A 83 4.68 -1.91 -0.87
N SER A 84 3.62 -2.65 -1.20
CA SER A 84 2.64 -2.23 -2.19
C SER A 84 1.27 -2.69 -1.73
N SER A 85 0.37 -1.74 -1.50
CA SER A 85 -0.91 -2.04 -0.87
C SER A 85 -1.96 -0.98 -1.18
N ILE A 86 -3.24 -1.34 -1.07
CA ILE A 86 -4.33 -0.37 -1.08
C ILE A 86 -4.24 0.49 0.18
N THR A 87 -4.47 1.80 0.05
CA THR A 87 -4.52 2.74 1.18
C THR A 87 -5.94 3.23 1.45
N GLY A 88 -6.22 3.54 2.72
CA GLY A 88 -7.54 3.94 3.20
C GLY A 88 -8.61 2.88 2.88
N SER A 89 -9.73 3.35 2.34
CA SER A 89 -10.81 2.51 1.79
C SER A 89 -10.74 2.41 0.27
N GLY A 90 -9.55 2.60 -0.32
CA GLY A 90 -9.33 2.58 -1.77
C GLY A 90 -10.03 3.72 -2.54
N PRO A 91 -9.82 3.80 -3.86
CA PRO A 91 -9.00 2.87 -4.65
C PRO A 91 -7.51 3.27 -4.70
N ALA A 92 -7.06 4.33 -4.04
CA ALA A 92 -5.63 4.66 -4.06
C ALA A 92 -4.76 3.48 -3.56
N ILE A 93 -3.59 3.31 -4.17
CA ILE A 93 -2.55 2.41 -3.66
C ILE A 93 -1.37 3.22 -3.18
N PHE A 94 -0.64 2.70 -2.19
CA PHE A 94 0.61 3.27 -1.75
C PHE A 94 1.75 2.28 -1.91
N LEU A 95 2.91 2.81 -2.24
CA LEU A 95 4.15 2.09 -2.45
C LEU A 95 5.20 2.67 -1.50
N ILE A 96 5.96 1.80 -0.84
CA ILE A 96 7.16 2.20 -0.08
C ILE A 96 8.34 1.56 -0.79
N ILE A 97 9.30 2.39 -1.20
CA ILE A 97 10.47 1.99 -1.98
C ILE A 97 11.71 2.54 -1.26
N PRO A 98 12.81 1.78 -1.12
CA PRO A 98 14.04 2.34 -0.58
C PRO A 98 14.50 3.54 -1.42
N SER A 99 14.77 4.68 -0.78
CA SER A 99 15.22 5.92 -1.45
C SER A 99 16.52 5.73 -2.23
N SER A 100 17.37 4.78 -1.82
CA SER A 100 18.57 4.39 -2.56
C SER A 100 18.30 3.70 -3.91
N GLN A 101 17.05 3.32 -4.20
CA GLN A 101 16.65 2.64 -5.43
C GLN A 101 15.85 3.54 -6.39
N GLU A 102 16.43 4.67 -6.78
CA GLU A 102 15.78 5.61 -7.72
C GLU A 102 15.37 4.94 -9.05
N ALA A 103 16.15 3.97 -9.53
CA ALA A 103 15.82 3.22 -10.75
C ALA A 103 14.49 2.47 -10.62
N THR A 104 14.20 1.93 -9.44
CA THR A 104 12.92 1.27 -9.12
C THR A 104 11.78 2.27 -9.15
N VAL A 105 11.95 3.44 -8.53
CA VAL A 105 10.97 4.54 -8.57
C VAL A 105 10.65 4.95 -10.02
N ARG A 106 11.69 5.17 -10.84
CA ARG A 106 11.53 5.52 -12.27
C ARG A 106 10.79 4.43 -13.05
N ARG A 107 11.16 3.17 -12.86
CA ARG A 107 10.52 2.03 -13.53
C ARG A 107 9.06 1.88 -13.16
N ILE A 108 8.71 2.07 -11.88
CA ILE A 108 7.34 2.05 -11.40
C ILE A 108 6.52 3.17 -12.04
N LYS A 109 7.03 4.41 -12.03
CA LYS A 109 6.37 5.55 -12.68
C LYS A 109 6.17 5.33 -14.18
N GLN A 110 7.17 4.81 -14.89
CA GLN A 110 7.05 4.45 -16.31
C GLN A 110 6.00 3.35 -16.56
N THR A 111 5.92 2.35 -15.67
CA THR A 111 4.94 1.26 -15.78
C THR A 111 3.51 1.76 -15.56
N LEU A 112 3.32 2.70 -14.63
CA LEU A 112 2.01 3.25 -14.28
C LEU A 112 1.58 4.41 -15.18
N GLY A 113 2.52 5.12 -15.81
CA GLY A 113 2.25 6.30 -16.66
C GLY A 113 1.14 6.11 -17.70
N PRO A 114 1.09 4.99 -18.45
CA PRO A 114 0.02 4.74 -19.41
C PRO A 114 -1.39 4.59 -18.82
N ARG A 115 -1.53 4.43 -17.50
CA ARG A 115 -2.82 4.21 -16.82
C ARG A 115 -3.64 5.49 -16.60
N ASN A 116 -3.07 6.67 -16.91
CA ASN A 116 -3.69 7.98 -16.64
C ASN A 116 -4.14 8.15 -15.17
N TRP A 117 -3.30 7.67 -14.25
CA TRP A 117 -3.47 7.81 -12.80
C TRP A 117 -2.54 8.90 -12.27
N GLU A 118 -2.99 9.61 -11.24
CA GLU A 118 -2.14 10.59 -10.57
C GLU A 118 -1.14 9.87 -9.67
N ILE A 119 0.14 10.24 -9.75
CA ILE A 119 1.20 9.66 -8.93
C ILE A 119 1.82 10.79 -8.11
N ILE A 120 1.60 10.76 -6.80
CA ILE A 120 2.17 11.68 -5.83
C ILE A 120 3.40 11.00 -5.23
N GLU A 121 4.55 11.64 -5.35
CA GLU A 121 5.78 11.22 -4.65
C GLU A 121 5.95 12.06 -3.38
N THR A 122 6.19 11.39 -2.26
CA THR A 122 6.34 11.99 -0.93
C THR A 122 7.27 11.16 -0.06
N SER A 123 7.51 11.59 1.17
CA SER A 123 8.31 10.88 2.18
C SER A 123 7.48 10.60 3.44
N ILE A 124 8.00 9.71 4.28
CA ILE A 124 7.43 9.44 5.61
C ILE A 124 7.80 10.59 6.52
N ARG A 125 6.80 11.22 7.16
CA ARG A 125 7.03 12.25 8.18
C ARG A 125 7.23 11.59 9.54
N THR A 126 8.32 11.90 10.22
CA THR A 126 8.49 11.67 11.65
C THR A 126 7.90 12.86 12.41
N SER A 127 7.30 12.63 13.57
CA SER A 127 6.64 13.67 14.36
C SER A 127 7.61 14.53 15.18
N GLU A 128 8.82 14.77 14.69
CA GLU A 128 9.75 15.75 15.26
C GLU A 128 9.78 16.98 14.34
N ALA A 129 8.89 17.93 14.62
CA ALA A 129 8.95 19.31 14.19
C ALA A 129 8.40 20.21 15.31
#